data_AF-A0A920DN65-F1
#
_entry.id   AF-A0A920DN65-F1
#
_cell.length_a   1.000
_cell.length_b   1.000
_cell.length_c   1.000
_cell.angle_alpha   90.00
_cell.angle_beta   90.00
_cell.angle_gamma   90.00
#
_symmetry.space_group_name_H-M   'P 1'
#
loop_
_entity.id
_entity.type
_entity.pdbx_description
1 polymer ?
#
loop_
_entity_poly.entity_id
_entity_poly.type
_entity_poly.pdbx_seq_one_letter_code
_entity_poly.pdbx_strand_id
1 'polypeptide(L)'
;MSCSSCKTKNNNPKGCKNNGVCGTDGCNKLNVFNWLSNLNPISNETSNYYEVRFKNGRKNFYYNDDDNLNINIGDAVIVDSKIGFDLGHVTLKGGLISIQMKKENLIQMRLMILLL
;
A
#
# COMPACT_ATOMS: atom_id res chain seq x y z
N MET A 1 -26.25 -24.22 -6.01
CA MET A 1 -25.37 -25.29 -6.56
C MET A 1 -24.20 -25.46 -5.61
N SER A 2 -24.04 -26.67 -5.08
CA SER A 2 -23.09 -27.02 -4.01
C SER A 2 -21.65 -27.06 -4.52
N CYS A 3 -20.69 -26.50 -3.78
CA CYS A 3 -19.26 -26.48 -4.09
C CYS A 3 -18.56 -27.84 -3.85
N SER A 4 -19.20 -28.96 -4.19
CA SER A 4 -18.73 -30.32 -3.86
C SER A 4 -17.60 -30.86 -4.77
N SER A 5 -17.08 -30.08 -5.73
CA SER A 5 -16.13 -30.59 -6.74
C SER A 5 -14.94 -29.66 -7.07
N CYS A 6 -14.73 -28.59 -6.30
CA CYS A 6 -13.59 -27.69 -6.53
C CYS A 6 -12.28 -28.30 -5.98
N LYS A 7 -11.43 -28.85 -6.86
CA LYS A 7 -10.04 -29.21 -6.53
C LYS A 7 -9.16 -27.95 -6.64
N THR A 8 -8.46 -27.59 -5.56
CA THR A 8 -7.43 -26.54 -5.55
C THR A 8 -6.21 -27.00 -6.35
N LYS A 9 -5.89 -26.30 -7.44
CA LYS A 9 -4.62 -26.44 -8.15
C LYS A 9 -3.73 -25.25 -7.80
N ASN A 10 -2.52 -25.51 -7.32
CA ASN A 10 -1.60 -24.51 -6.76
C ASN A 10 -0.97 -23.54 -7.80
N ASN A 11 -1.21 -23.74 -9.11
CA ASN A 11 -0.56 -22.99 -10.20
C ASN A 11 -1.53 -22.13 -11.04
N ASN A 12 -2.67 -21.73 -10.48
CA ASN A 12 -3.64 -20.91 -11.21
C ASN A 12 -3.36 -19.41 -11.01
N PRO A 13 -3.56 -18.57 -12.04
CA PRO A 13 -3.39 -17.13 -11.92
C PRO A 13 -4.35 -16.59 -10.86
N LYS A 14 -3.82 -15.85 -9.88
CA LYS A 14 -4.60 -15.17 -8.86
C LYS A 14 -5.42 -14.03 -9.52
N GLY A 15 -6.67 -13.82 -9.10
CA GLY A 15 -7.58 -12.79 -9.66
C GLY A 15 -8.85 -13.31 -10.36
N CYS A 16 -9.70 -12.38 -10.83
CA CYS A 16 -10.94 -12.68 -11.57
C CYS A 16 -10.66 -13.34 -12.93
N LYS A 17 -11.58 -14.22 -13.40
CA LYS A 17 -11.47 -15.03 -14.63
C LYS A 17 -10.42 -16.16 -14.58
N ASN A 18 -10.18 -16.71 -13.40
CA ASN A 18 -9.34 -17.88 -13.14
C ASN A 18 -9.92 -19.24 -13.64
N ASN A 19 -10.80 -19.25 -14.65
CA ASN A 19 -11.35 -20.45 -15.30
C ASN A 19 -11.87 -21.54 -14.35
N GLY A 20 -12.66 -21.15 -13.34
CA GLY A 20 -13.45 -22.08 -12.53
C GLY A 20 -12.79 -22.62 -11.25
N VAL A 21 -11.77 -21.93 -10.70
CA VAL A 21 -11.20 -22.30 -9.40
C VAL A 21 -11.89 -21.56 -8.26
N CYS A 22 -12.38 -22.31 -7.27
CA CYS A 22 -12.84 -21.78 -5.99
C CYS A 22 -11.64 -21.30 -5.14
N GLY A 23 -11.00 -20.20 -5.51
CA GLY A 23 -10.08 -19.47 -4.64
C GLY A 23 -10.83 -18.47 -3.76
N THR A 24 -10.34 -18.22 -2.54
CA THR A 24 -10.92 -17.23 -1.61
C THR A 24 -10.84 -15.79 -2.11
N ASP A 25 -10.10 -15.54 -3.19
CA ASP A 25 -10.02 -14.25 -3.87
C ASP A 25 -11.28 -14.03 -4.71
N GLY A 26 -12.38 -13.66 -4.03
CA GLY A 26 -13.68 -13.47 -4.65
C GLY A 26 -13.67 -12.50 -5.84
N CYS A 27 -14.53 -12.71 -6.82
CA CYS A 27 -14.66 -11.78 -7.95
C CYS A 27 -15.69 -10.68 -7.63
N ASN A 28 -15.32 -9.80 -6.70
CA ASN A 28 -16.14 -8.65 -6.33
C ASN A 28 -15.70 -7.41 -7.12
N LYS A 29 -16.65 -6.53 -7.46
CA LYS A 29 -16.40 -5.27 -8.19
C LYS A 29 -15.35 -4.36 -7.53
N LEU A 30 -15.12 -4.52 -6.23
CA LEU A 30 -14.17 -3.74 -5.43
C LEU A 30 -12.85 -4.47 -5.14
N ASN A 31 -12.67 -5.72 -5.59
CA ASN A 31 -11.42 -6.44 -5.32
C ASN A 31 -10.28 -5.88 -6.19
N VAL A 32 -9.26 -5.35 -5.51
CA VAL A 32 -8.03 -4.85 -6.12
C VAL A 32 -7.02 -5.98 -6.15
N PHE A 33 -6.59 -6.37 -7.35
CA PHE A 33 -5.59 -7.42 -7.53
C PHE A 33 -4.18 -6.84 -7.51
N ASN A 34 -3.32 -7.33 -6.61
CA ASN A 34 -1.91 -6.93 -6.55
C ASN A 34 -1.08 -7.76 -7.55
N TRP A 35 -0.89 -7.22 -8.75
CA TRP A 35 -0.12 -7.85 -9.84
C TRP A 35 1.35 -8.14 -9.49
N LEU A 36 1.91 -7.47 -8.48
CA LEU A 36 3.31 -7.60 -8.08
C LEU A 36 3.46 -8.45 -6.81
N SER A 37 2.42 -9.18 -6.39
CA SER A 37 2.43 -9.96 -5.14
C SER A 37 3.53 -11.02 -5.05
N ASN A 38 4.07 -11.45 -6.19
CA ASN A 38 5.09 -12.50 -6.28
C ASN A 38 6.50 -11.94 -6.58
N LEU A 39 6.68 -10.63 -6.64
CA LEU A 39 7.99 -10.02 -6.83
C LEU A 39 8.63 -9.74 -5.47
N ASN A 40 9.90 -10.14 -5.34
CA ASN A 40 10.70 -9.72 -4.19
C ASN A 40 10.98 -8.21 -4.32
N PRO A 41 10.92 -7.45 -3.21
CA PRO A 41 11.24 -6.04 -3.23
C PRO A 41 12.67 -5.83 -3.77
N ILE A 42 12.81 -4.95 -4.76
CA ILE A 42 14.06 -4.72 -5.50
C ILE A 42 15.13 -4.06 -4.62
N SER A 43 14.73 -3.41 -3.52
CA SER A 43 15.62 -2.70 -2.63
C SER A 43 15.21 -2.92 -1.16
N ASN A 44 16.15 -3.40 -0.33
CA ASN A 44 16.04 -3.37 1.13
C ASN A 44 16.38 -1.98 1.70
N GLU A 45 16.20 -0.92 0.91
CA GLU A 45 16.45 0.43 1.36
C GLU A 45 15.35 0.82 2.35
N THR A 46 15.69 0.74 3.63
CA THR A 46 14.97 1.33 4.76
C THR A 46 15.00 2.84 4.59
N SER A 47 14.12 3.33 3.72
CA SER A 47 13.83 4.75 3.60
C SER A 47 12.69 5.03 4.56
N ASN A 48 12.91 5.94 5.51
CA ASN A 48 11.86 6.41 6.42
C ASN A 48 10.90 7.39 5.74
N TYR A 49 10.81 7.30 4.41
CA TYR A 49 9.88 8.06 3.62
C TYR A 49 8.64 7.22 3.38
N TYR A 50 7.48 7.87 3.39
CA TYR A 50 6.18 7.25 3.22
C TYR A 50 5.30 8.12 2.31
N GLU A 51 4.59 7.49 1.37
CA GLU A 51 3.49 8.14 0.67
C GLU A 51 2.21 7.92 1.46
N VAL A 52 1.53 9.00 1.83
CA VAL A 52 0.27 8.96 2.55
C VAL A 52 -0.83 9.53 1.68
N ARG A 53 -1.93 8.77 1.58
CA ARG A 53 -3.14 9.18 0.89
C ARG A 53 -4.21 9.57 1.90
N PHE A 54 -4.87 10.68 1.64
CA PHE A 54 -5.97 11.21 2.43
C PHE A 54 -7.31 10.98 1.76
N LYS A 55 -8.39 11.32 2.47
CA LYS A 55 -9.73 11.42 1.89
C LYS A 55 -9.69 12.34 0.66
N ASN A 56 -10.54 12.04 -0.32
CA ASN A 56 -10.62 12.76 -1.60
C ASN A 56 -9.38 12.61 -2.53
N GLY A 57 -8.50 11.64 -2.27
CA GLY A 57 -7.43 11.27 -3.20
C GLY A 57 -6.18 12.16 -3.17
N ARG A 58 -6.12 13.16 -2.28
CA ARG A 58 -4.90 13.93 -2.02
C ARG A 58 -3.80 13.01 -1.50
N LYS A 59 -2.59 13.19 -2.04
CA LYS A 59 -1.40 12.39 -1.71
C LYS A 59 -0.23 13.31 -1.42
N ASN A 60 0.51 13.01 -0.35
CA ASN A 60 1.70 13.73 0.03
C ASN A 60 2.75 12.74 0.56
N PHE A 61 4.02 13.16 0.53
CA PHE A 61 5.13 12.38 1.07
C PHE A 61 5.57 12.92 2.42
N TYR A 62 5.89 12.01 3.33
CA TYR A 62 6.28 12.32 4.70
C TYR A 62 7.53 11.54 5.07
N TYR A 63 8.32 12.12 5.97
CA TYR A 63 9.46 11.48 6.59
C TYR A 63 9.13 11.17 8.05
N ASN A 64 9.48 9.97 8.50
CA ASN A 64 9.40 9.60 9.90
C ASN A 64 10.79 9.74 10.52
N ASP A 65 10.90 10.55 11.58
CA ASP A 65 12.16 10.73 12.31
C ASP A 65 12.49 9.54 13.21
N ASP A 66 11.50 8.72 13.58
CA ASP A 66 11.67 7.57 14.48
C ASP A 66 11.92 6.27 13.69
N ASP A 67 13.13 5.72 13.79
CA ASP A 67 13.55 4.48 13.12
C ASP A 67 12.90 3.23 13.71
N ASN A 68 12.28 3.31 14.90
CA ASN A 68 11.74 2.14 15.60
C ASN A 68 10.31 1.76 15.17
N LEU A 69 9.67 2.57 14.33
CA LEU A 69 8.29 2.37 13.92
C LEU A 69 8.18 1.63 12.58
N ASN A 70 7.76 0.37 12.66
CA ASN A 70 7.61 -0.48 11.49
C ASN A 70 6.28 -0.25 10.78
N ILE A 71 6.21 0.83 10.01
CA ILE A 71 5.02 1.21 9.23
C ILE A 71 4.92 0.36 7.97
N ASN A 72 3.73 -0.16 7.68
CA ASN A 72 3.44 -0.95 6.49
C ASN A 72 2.43 -0.26 5.57
N ILE A 73 2.37 -0.73 4.33
CA ILE A 73 1.38 -0.26 3.36
C ILE A 73 -0.01 -0.66 3.87
N GLY A 74 -0.93 0.29 3.93
CA GLY A 74 -2.29 0.11 4.46
C GLY A 74 -2.48 0.63 5.89
N ASP A 75 -1.39 0.91 6.62
CA ASP A 75 -1.50 1.41 7.99
C ASP A 75 -2.11 2.81 8.02
N ALA A 76 -2.96 3.05 9.03
CA ALA A 76 -3.51 4.36 9.30
C ALA A 76 -2.46 5.20 10.03
N VAL A 77 -2.23 6.41 9.53
CA VAL A 77 -1.25 7.33 10.09
C VAL A 77 -1.87 8.69 10.30
N ILE A 78 -1.42 9.36 11.34
CA ILE A 78 -1.75 10.75 11.61
C ILE A 78 -0.60 11.61 11.08
N VAL A 79 -0.94 12.78 10.58
CA VAL A 79 0.03 13.72 10.01
C VAL A 79 -0.26 15.10 10.55
N ASP A 80 0.79 15.82 10.93
CA ASP A 80 0.66 17.21 11.36
C ASP A 80 0.36 18.13 10.17
N SER A 81 -0.63 19.00 10.36
CA SER A 81 -1.04 19.98 9.37
C SER A 81 -0.85 21.39 9.91
N LYS A 82 -1.06 22.41 9.06
CA LYS A 82 -0.96 23.80 9.53
C LYS A 82 -1.99 24.10 10.63
N ILE A 83 -3.11 23.38 10.61
CA ILE A 83 -4.22 23.51 11.56
C ILE A 83 -4.70 22.10 11.89
N GLY A 84 -4.33 21.59 13.05
CA GLY A 84 -4.73 20.27 13.53
C GLY A 84 -4.03 19.11 12.81
N PHE A 85 -4.72 17.96 12.76
CA PHE A 85 -4.16 16.71 12.28
C PHE A 85 -4.98 16.12 11.14
N ASP A 86 -4.30 15.52 10.16
CA ASP A 86 -4.93 14.78 9.08
C ASP A 86 -4.74 13.27 9.29
N LEU A 87 -5.83 12.51 9.15
CA LEU A 87 -5.80 11.05 9.14
C LEU A 87 -5.68 10.54 7.70
N GLY A 88 -4.62 9.77 7.43
CA GLY A 88 -4.35 9.17 6.13
C GLY A 88 -4.00 7.69 6.24
N HIS A 89 -3.77 7.05 5.09
CA HIS A 89 -3.29 5.68 5.00
C HIS A 89 -2.04 5.63 4.13
N VAL A 90 -1.10 4.78 4.52
CA VAL A 90 0.16 4.58 3.79
C VAL A 90 -0.12 3.82 2.50
N THR A 91 0.27 4.41 1.36
CA THR A 91 0.09 3.78 0.05
C THR A 91 1.38 3.27 -0.57
N LEU A 92 2.52 3.82 -0.17
CA LEU A 92 3.83 3.43 -0.69
C LEU A 92 4.91 3.57 0.41
N LYS A 93 5.84 2.62 0.43
CA LYS A 93 7.04 2.56 1.29
C LYS A 93 8.24 2.12 0.44
N GLY A 94 9.45 2.53 0.81
CA GLY A 94 10.69 2.00 0.24
C GLY A 94 11.22 2.76 -0.97
N GLY A 95 12.13 2.13 -1.72
CA GLY A 95 12.92 2.77 -2.79
C GLY A 95 12.12 3.43 -3.92
N LEU A 96 10.86 3.00 -4.14
CA LEU A 96 9.97 3.59 -5.17
C LEU A 96 9.58 5.05 -4.88
N ILE A 97 9.67 5.46 -3.61
CA ILE A 97 9.32 6.83 -3.22
C ILE A 97 10.25 7.86 -3.86
N SER A 98 11.53 7.52 -4.01
CA SER A 98 12.51 8.40 -4.67
C SER A 98 12.13 8.73 -6.12
N ILE A 99 11.60 7.74 -6.86
CA ILE A 99 11.16 7.89 -8.24
C ILE A 99 9.88 8.74 -8.27
N GLN A 100 8.96 8.49 -7.35
CA GLN A 100 7.69 9.19 -7.29
C GLN A 100 7.88 10.68 -6.89
N MET A 101 8.76 10.97 -5.94
CA MET A 101 9.09 12.35 -5.56
C MET A 101 9.71 13.13 -6.72
N LYS A 102 10.64 12.50 -7.47
CA LYS A 102 11.23 13.09 -8.68
C LYS A 102 10.17 13.39 -9.73
N LYS A 103 9.19 12.50 -9.91
CA LYS A 103 8.08 12.72 -10.85
C LYS A 103 7.19 13.90 -10.46
N GLU A 104 6.91 14.06 -9.17
CA GLU A 104 6.06 15.14 -8.65
C GLU A 104 6.82 16.46 -8.43
N ASN A 105 8.14 16.52 -8.71
CA ASN A 105 9.01 17.68 -8.45
C ASN A 105 8.93 18.20 -7.00
N LEU A 106 8.69 17.31 -6.04
CA LEU A 106 8.54 17.69 -4.63
C LEU A 106 9.89 17.67 -3.92
N ILE A 107 10.24 18.79 -3.29
CA ILE A 107 11.47 18.96 -2.49
C ILE A 107 11.13 18.97 -0.98
N GLN A 108 9.89 19.32 -0.63
CA GLN A 108 9.51 19.62 0.75
C GLN A 108 8.95 18.38 1.45
N MET A 109 9.68 17.93 2.46
CA MET A 109 9.35 16.76 3.27
C MET A 109 8.80 17.25 4.60
N ARG A 110 7.65 16.72 5.00
CA ARG A 110 7.02 17.02 6.30
C ARG A 110 7.19 15.83 7.23
N LEU A 111 7.20 16.13 8.53
CA LEU A 111 7.26 15.13 9.58
C LEU A 111 5.95 14.33 9.64
N MET A 112 6.06 13.02 9.80
CA MET A 112 4.93 12.15 10.13
C MET A 112 4.81 12.02 11.66
N ILE A 113 3.61 12.21 12.23
CA ILE A 113 3.36 12.02 13.67
C ILE A 113 2.48 10.79 13.83
N LEU A 114 3.03 9.69 14.33
CA LEU A 114 2.27 8.46 14.56
C LEU A 114 1.49 8.49 15.89
N LEU A 115 0.24 8.00 15.85
CA LEU A 115 -0.49 7.43 16.99
C LEU A 115 -1.73 6.65 16.51
N LEU A 116 -1.67 5.31 16.61
CA LEU A 116 -2.66 4.38 17.16
C LEU A 116 -2.05 2.96 17.21
#